data_AF-A0A2D7GCW7-F1
#
_entry.id   AF-A0A2D7GCW7-F1
#
_cell.length_a   1.000
_cell.length_b   1.000
_cell.length_c   1.000
_cell.angle_alpha   90.00
_cell.angle_beta   90.00
_cell.angle_gamma   90.00
#
_symmetry.space_group_name_H-M   'P 1'
#
loop_
_entity.id
_entity.type
_entity.pdbx_description
1 polymer ?
#
loop_
_entity_poly.entity_id
_entity_poly.type
_entity_poly.pdbx_seq_one_letter_code
_entity_poly.pdbx_strand_id
1 'polypeptide(L)' 'MIDFENEVRPQCFDCGEEFSTKRKALGYEHCLECGEGYAKKETIRKSKCVAPAFNKGAYQYIGSMADAKLIGR' A
#
# COMPACT_ATOMS: atom_id res chain seq x y z
N MET A 1 3.24 4.03 -40.09
CA MET A 1 3.34 2.72 -39.44
C MET A 1 4.39 2.90 -38.36
N ILE A 2 3.99 2.98 -37.10
CA ILE A 2 4.93 3.07 -35.99
C ILE A 2 5.10 1.64 -35.51
N ASP A 3 6.31 1.13 -35.61
CA ASP A 3 6.68 -0.25 -35.34
C ASP A 3 6.39 -0.59 -33.87
N PHE A 4 5.45 -1.53 -33.67
CA PHE A 4 4.95 -2.02 -32.38
C PHE A 4 5.90 -3.05 -31.72
N GLU A 5 7.20 -3.02 -32.05
CA GLU A 5 8.12 -4.14 -31.80
C GLU A 5 9.06 -3.98 -30.60
N ASN A 6 8.79 -3.08 -29.64
CA ASN A 6 9.50 -3.11 -28.34
C ASN A 6 8.71 -2.41 -27.22
N GLU A 7 7.59 -2.99 -26.81
CA GLU A 7 6.91 -2.56 -25.58
C GLU A 7 7.57 -3.25 -24.38
N VAL A 8 8.62 -2.62 -23.81
CA VAL A 8 9.30 -3.16 -22.61
C VAL A 8 8.31 -3.15 -21.45
N ARG A 9 7.80 -4.34 -21.11
CA ARG A 9 6.89 -4.50 -19.98
C ARG A 9 7.70 -4.52 -18.68
N PRO A 10 7.36 -3.67 -17.70
CA PRO A 10 8.04 -3.67 -16.42
C PRO A 10 7.80 -5.00 -15.70
N GLN A 11 8.83 -5.49 -15.02
CA GLN A 11 8.78 -6.72 -14.24
C GLN A 11 8.60 -6.42 -12.76
N CYS A 12 7.81 -7.25 -12.08
CA CYS A 12 7.61 -7.20 -10.65
C CYS A 12 8.91 -7.50 -9.90
N PHE A 13 9.25 -6.70 -8.89
CA PHE A 13 10.45 -6.93 -8.07
C PHE A 13 10.44 -8.24 -7.26
N ASP A 14 9.27 -8.80 -6.94
CA ASP A 14 9.18 -10.00 -6.12
C ASP A 14 9.15 -11.29 -6.94
N CYS A 15 8.24 -11.36 -7.92
CA CYS A 15 8.00 -12.58 -8.70
C CYS A 15 8.57 -12.54 -10.11
N GLY A 16 9.06 -11.39 -10.59
CA GLY A 16 9.57 -11.22 -11.96
C GLY A 16 8.50 -11.18 -13.05
N GLU A 17 7.22 -11.31 -12.69
CA GLU A 17 6.12 -11.27 -13.66
C GLU A 17 5.98 -9.88 -14.30
N GLU A 18 5.71 -9.86 -15.60
CA GLU A 18 5.41 -8.63 -16.33
C GLU A 18 4.08 -8.03 -15.88
N PHE A 19 4.06 -6.70 -15.73
CA PHE A 19 2.83 -5.98 -15.39
C PHE A 19 2.65 -4.72 -16.24
N SER A 20 1.47 -4.11 -16.13
CA SER A 20 1.11 -2.95 -16.97
C SER A 20 2.07 -1.78 -16.80
N THR A 21 2.56 -1.25 -17.93
CA THR A 21 3.34 -0.02 -18.03
C THR A 21 2.65 1.17 -17.35
N LYS A 22 1.32 1.26 -17.42
CA LYS A 22 0.51 2.28 -16.73
C LYS A 22 0.68 2.23 -15.22
N ARG A 23 0.79 1.03 -14.62
CA ARG A 23 1.03 0.90 -13.18
C ARG A 23 2.43 1.34 -12.79
N LYS A 24 3.44 1.03 -13.61
CA LYS A 24 4.81 1.54 -13.38
C LYS A 24 4.87 3.06 -13.49
N ALA A 25 4.13 3.65 -14.42
CA ALA A 25 3.99 5.11 -14.54
C ALA A 25 3.34 5.77 -13.31
N LEU A 26 2.47 5.06 -12.59
CA LEU A 26 1.90 5.50 -11.31
C LEU A 26 2.86 5.29 -10.11
N GLY A 27 4.04 4.71 -10.33
CA GLY A 27 5.03 4.42 -9.28
C GLY A 27 4.91 3.05 -8.62
N TYR A 28 4.06 2.16 -9.12
CA TYR A 28 4.02 0.77 -8.61
C TYR A 28 5.20 -0.05 -9.13
N GLU A 29 5.83 -0.83 -8.26
CA GLU A 29 6.98 -1.69 -8.59
C GLU A 29 6.66 -3.18 -8.54
N HIS A 30 5.42 -3.52 -8.23
CA HIS A 30 4.96 -4.90 -8.06
C HIS A 30 3.75 -5.19 -8.94
N CYS A 31 3.61 -6.46 -9.33
CA CYS A 31 2.41 -6.94 -10.01
C CYS A 31 1.17 -6.83 -9.08
N LEU A 32 -0.01 -7.12 -9.64
CA LEU A 32 -1.26 -7.03 -8.90
C LEU A 32 -1.31 -7.99 -7.71
N GLU A 33 -0.88 -9.23 -7.89
CA GLU A 33 -0.95 -10.25 -6.83
C GLU A 33 0.01 -9.95 -5.67
N CYS A 34 1.29 -9.67 -5.96
CA CYS A 34 2.26 -9.30 -4.93
C CYS A 34 1.83 -8.01 -4.21
N GLY A 35 1.40 -6.99 -4.97
CA GLY A 35 0.92 -5.73 -4.42
C GLY A 35 -0.31 -5.90 -3.51
N GLU A 36 -1.25 -6.77 -3.88
CA GLU A 36 -2.41 -7.12 -3.05
C GLU A 36 -1.98 -7.83 -1.75
N GLY A 37 -0.99 -8.72 -1.84
CA GLY A 37 -0.39 -9.37 -0.67
C GLY A 37 0.15 -8.37 0.35
N TYR A 38 0.90 -7.35 -0.10
CA TYR A 38 1.38 -6.28 0.79
C TYR A 38 0.23 -5.43 1.35
N ALA A 39 -0.75 -5.07 0.51
CA ALA A 39 -1.90 -4.29 0.93
C ALA A 39 -2.71 -5.01 2.03
N LYS A 40 -2.89 -6.34 1.91
CA LYS A 40 -3.53 -7.17 2.95
C LYS A 40 -2.73 -7.18 4.25
N LYS A 41 -1.41 -7.37 4.18
CA LYS A 41 -0.53 -7.34 5.37
C LYS A 41 -0.63 -5.98 6.09
N GLU A 42 -0.56 -4.88 5.34
CA GLU A 42 -0.72 -3.54 5.90
C GLU A 42 -2.12 -3.31 6.48
N THR A 43 -3.17 -3.83 5.86
CA THR A 43 -4.55 -3.74 6.37
C THR A 43 -4.69 -4.44 7.72
N ILE A 44 -4.14 -5.66 7.85
CA ILE A 44 -4.13 -6.43 9.11
C ILE A 44 -3.32 -5.71 10.20
N ARG A 45 -2.21 -5.07 9.82
CA ARG A 45 -1.42 -4.27 10.76
C ARG A 45 -2.22 -3.05 11.23
N LYS A 46 -2.80 -2.30 10.29
CA LYS A 46 -3.53 -1.06 10.57
C LYS A 46 -4.81 -1.27 11.37
N SER A 47 -5.50 -2.39 11.19
CA SER A 47 -6.72 -2.70 11.97
C SER A 47 -6.44 -2.84 13.48
N LYS A 48 -5.21 -3.18 13.86
CA LYS A 48 -4.77 -3.27 15.27
C LYS A 48 -4.33 -1.92 15.85
N CYS A 49 -4.30 -0.87 15.05
CA CYS A 49 -3.83 0.46 15.45
C CYS A 49 -4.97 1.48 15.38
N VAL A 50 -6.16 1.11 15.84
CA VAL A 50 -7.33 1.98 15.85
C VAL A 50 -7.83 2.14 17.29
N ALA A 51 -7.94 3.39 17.77
CA ALA A 51 -8.47 3.69 19.10
C ALA A 51 -9.16 5.07 19.14
N PRO A 52 -9.95 5.37 20.19
CA PRO A 52 -10.52 6.70 20.39
C PRO A 52 -9.43 7.74 20.66
N ALA A 53 -9.37 8.82 19.89
CA ALA A 53 -8.29 9.81 20.02
C ALA A 53 -8.29 10.56 21.37
N PHE A 54 -9.47 10.76 21.98
CA PHE A 54 -9.69 11.42 23.27
C PHE A 54 -10.92 10.80 23.96
N ASN A 55 -11.19 11.18 25.22
CA ASN A 55 -12.34 10.65 25.95
C ASN A 55 -13.67 10.85 25.20
N LYS A 56 -14.42 9.74 24.94
CA LYS A 56 -15.66 9.71 24.14
C LYS A 56 -15.48 10.17 22.67
N GLY A 57 -14.26 10.17 22.15
CA GLY A 57 -13.98 10.47 20.75
C GLY A 57 -14.28 9.30 19.80
N ALA A 58 -14.30 9.61 18.49
CA ALA A 58 -14.42 8.59 17.46
C ALA A 58 -13.13 7.75 17.32
N TYR A 59 -13.26 6.51 16.83
CA TYR A 59 -12.14 5.65 16.50
C TYR A 59 -11.34 6.23 15.34
N GLN A 60 -10.04 6.40 15.54
CA GLN A 60 -9.11 6.92 14.55
C GLN A 60 -7.91 6.00 14.40
N TYR A 61 -7.30 6.00 13.21
CA TYR A 61 -6.07 5.29 12.95
C TYR A 61 -4.89 6.01 13.62
N ILE A 62 -4.09 5.26 14.36
CA ILE A 62 -2.91 5.76 15.08
C ILE A 62 -1.68 5.32 14.30
N GLY A 63 -1.11 6.27 13.56
CA GLY A 63 0.01 6.02 12.66
C GLY A 63 1.39 6.20 13.30
N SER A 64 1.48 6.90 14.44
CA SER A 64 2.76 7.25 15.06
C SER A 64 2.81 7.00 16.56
N MET A 65 4.04 6.88 17.09
CA MET A 65 4.28 6.75 18.53
C MET A 65 3.91 8.01 19.31
N ALA A 66 3.94 9.19 18.67
CA ALA A 66 3.53 10.43 19.29
C ALA A 66 2.01 10.41 19.52
N ASP A 67 1.24 10.03 18.50
CA ASP A 67 -0.23 9.90 18.59
C ASP A 67 -0.61 8.89 19.67
N ALA A 68 0.08 7.75 19.72
CA ALA A 68 -0.17 6.69 20.70
C ALA A 68 -0.06 7.15 22.16
N LYS A 69 0.79 8.14 22.46
CA LYS A 69 0.98 8.69 23.82
C LYS A 69 -0.13 9.63 24.28
N LEU A 70 -0.92 10.14 23.33
CA LEU A 70 -1.97 11.13 23.58
C LEU A 70 -3.38 10.51 23.66
N ILE A 71 -3.51 9.23 23.32
CA ILE A 71 -4.78 8.49 23.31
C ILE A 71 -5.42 8.48 24.71
N GLY A 72 -6.73 8.75 24.75
CA GLY A 72 -7.56 8.58 25.95
C GLY A 72 -7.37 9.67 27.02
N ARG A 73 -6.62 10.73 26.71
CA ARG A 73 -6.57 11.94 27.52
C ARG A 73 -7.84 12.79 27.36
#